data_AF-A0A418GPS4-F1
#
_entry.id   AF-A0A418GPS4-F1
#
_cell.length_a   1.000
_cell.length_b   1.000
_cell.length_c   1.000
_cell.angle_alpha   90.00
_cell.angle_beta   90.00
_cell.angle_gamma   90.00
#
_symmetry.space_group_name_H-M   'P 1'
#
loop_
_entity.id
_entity.type
_entity.pdbx_description
1 polymer ?
#
loop_
_entity_poly.entity_id
_entity_poly.type
_entity_poly.pdbx_seq_one_letter_code
_entity_poly.pdbx_strand_id
1 'polypeptide(L)'
;VNLIKSARVGYTKMLLGVEAYFIEHKSRNSLLFQPTDSAAEDFMKSHVEPTIRDVPALLELAPWFGRKHRDNTLTLKRFSSGVGFWCLGGAAAKNYREKSVDVVCYDELSSFEPDVEKEGSPTLLGDKRIEGSVWPKSIRGSTPKIKGSCQIEKAANESAHFMRFYVPCPHCGEEQYLKFGDDASPFGLKWEKNKPESVFYLCEHHGCVIHQSELDQSNGRWICENTGMWTRDGLMFFSARGDEIPPPRSITFHIWTAYSPFTTWVQIVYDWLDALKDPNGLKTFVNTTLGETWEEA
;
A
#
# COMPACT_ATOMS: atom_id res chain seq x y z
N VAL A 1 -0.69 -10.08 2.29
CA VAL A 1 -1.02 -9.07 1.26
C VAL A 1 0.10 -8.06 1.28
N ASN A 2 0.70 -7.80 0.13
CA ASN A 2 1.73 -6.79 -0.01
C ASN A 2 1.18 -5.66 -0.89
N LEU A 3 1.44 -4.41 -0.53
CA LEU A 3 1.12 -3.25 -1.34
C LEU A 3 2.40 -2.44 -1.55
N ILE A 4 2.96 -2.54 -2.76
CA ILE A 4 3.95 -1.59 -3.22
C ILE A 4 3.18 -0.39 -3.76
N LYS A 5 3.46 0.81 -3.24
CA LYS A 5 2.66 1.98 -3.58
C LYS A 5 3.50 3.23 -3.72
N SER A 6 3.00 4.20 -4.48
CA SER A 6 3.52 5.56 -4.44
C SER A 6 3.21 6.26 -3.12
N ALA A 7 3.94 7.33 -2.83
CA ALA A 7 3.61 8.21 -1.72
C ALA A 7 2.21 8.83 -1.93
N ARG A 8 1.53 9.14 -0.81
CA ARG A 8 0.28 9.93 -0.82
C ARG A 8 -0.90 9.34 -1.62
N VAL A 9 -0.93 8.03 -1.88
CA VAL A 9 -2.10 7.34 -2.49
C VAL A 9 -3.18 6.93 -1.48
N GLY A 10 -3.13 7.44 -0.25
CA GLY A 10 -4.15 7.16 0.78
C GLY A 10 -3.99 5.85 1.57
N TYR A 11 -2.90 5.09 1.35
CA TYR A 11 -2.69 3.77 1.98
C TYR A 11 -2.90 3.75 3.50
N THR A 12 -2.30 4.69 4.24
CA THR A 12 -2.43 4.74 5.71
C THR A 12 -3.89 4.81 6.17
N LYS A 13 -4.75 5.55 5.45
CA LYS A 13 -6.18 5.64 5.78
C LYS A 13 -6.94 4.37 5.40
N MET A 14 -6.57 3.74 4.29
CA MET A 14 -7.11 2.42 3.94
C MET A 14 -6.75 1.36 4.99
N LEU A 15 -5.51 1.36 5.47
CA LEU A 15 -5.03 0.44 6.50
C LEU A 15 -5.85 0.61 7.80
N LEU A 16 -6.08 1.85 8.24
CA LEU A 16 -6.91 2.12 9.41
C LEU A 16 -8.39 1.77 9.20
N GLY A 17 -8.91 1.89 7.97
CA GLY A 17 -10.25 1.41 7.63
C GLY A 17 -10.36 -0.11 7.76
N VAL A 18 -9.34 -0.85 7.32
CA VAL A 18 -9.26 -2.31 7.52
C VAL A 18 -9.18 -2.67 9.00
N GLU A 19 -8.36 -1.96 9.78
CA GLU A 19 -8.29 -2.17 11.23
C GLU A 19 -9.62 -1.87 11.92
N ALA A 20 -10.29 -0.78 11.53
CA ALA A 20 -11.61 -0.44 12.04
C ALA A 20 -12.61 -1.58 11.80
N TYR A 21 -12.63 -2.11 10.58
CA TYR A 21 -13.47 -3.25 10.21
C TYR A 21 -13.17 -4.49 11.06
N PHE A 22 -11.88 -4.78 11.33
CA PHE A 22 -11.50 -5.90 12.17
C PHE A 22 -11.92 -5.73 13.64
N ILE A 23 -11.76 -4.53 14.18
CA ILE A 23 -12.17 -4.18 15.55
C ILE A 23 -13.68 -4.32 15.72
N GLU A 24 -14.46 -3.71 14.82
CA GLU A 24 -15.91 -3.63 14.93
C GLU A 24 -16.58 -4.96 14.58
N HIS A 25 -16.22 -5.58 13.45
CA HIS A 25 -17.01 -6.68 12.89
C HIS A 25 -16.41 -8.07 13.04
N LYS A 26 -15.09 -8.18 13.27
CA LYS A 26 -14.40 -9.48 13.34
C LYS A 26 -13.88 -9.83 14.71
N SER A 27 -13.91 -8.89 15.65
CA SER A 27 -13.36 -9.07 17.00
C SER A 27 -11.92 -9.58 16.99
N ARG A 28 -11.09 -9.07 16.08
CA ARG A 28 -9.72 -9.52 15.87
C ARG A 28 -8.72 -8.63 16.57
N ASN A 29 -7.82 -9.27 17.31
CA ASN A 29 -6.65 -8.58 17.86
C ASN A 29 -5.67 -8.27 16.72
N SER A 30 -5.15 -7.05 16.70
CA SER A 30 -4.26 -6.59 15.63
C SER A 30 -2.99 -5.94 16.16
N LEU A 31 -1.87 -6.20 15.50
CA LEU A 31 -0.57 -5.60 15.79
C LEU A 31 -0.04 -4.87 14.56
N LEU A 32 0.10 -3.55 14.64
CA LEU A 32 0.70 -2.72 13.62
C LEU A 32 2.14 -2.37 14.00
N PHE A 33 3.07 -2.58 13.08
CA PHE A 33 4.45 -2.13 13.19
C PHE A 33 4.69 -0.89 12.33
N GLN A 34 5.33 0.10 12.95
CA GLN A 34 6.00 1.21 12.28
C GLN A 34 7.53 1.01 12.35
N PRO A 35 8.36 1.69 11.53
CA PRO A 35 9.79 1.43 11.48
C PRO A 35 10.51 1.57 12.84
N THR A 36 10.12 2.56 13.64
CA THR A 36 10.73 2.86 14.95
C THR A 36 9.65 3.05 16.02
N ASP A 37 10.04 3.01 17.30
CA ASP A 37 9.11 3.29 18.41
C ASP A 37 8.57 4.72 18.34
N SER A 38 9.40 5.70 17.96
CA SER A 38 8.96 7.08 17.76
C SER A 38 7.92 7.19 16.64
N ALA A 39 8.14 6.53 15.50
CA ALA A 39 7.18 6.50 14.40
C ALA A 39 5.87 5.83 14.82
N ALA A 40 5.92 4.79 15.66
CA ALA A 40 4.73 4.13 16.19
C ALA A 40 3.92 5.06 17.11
N GLU A 41 4.59 5.80 18.01
CA GLU A 41 3.94 6.79 18.86
C GLU A 41 3.30 7.92 18.06
N ASP A 42 4.03 8.45 17.06
CA ASP A 42 3.54 9.51 16.19
C ASP A 42 2.35 9.04 15.36
N PHE A 43 2.39 7.80 14.85
CA PHE A 43 1.26 7.18 14.16
C PHE A 43 0.03 7.06 15.06
N MET A 44 0.22 6.64 16.32
CA MET A 44 -0.88 6.54 17.28
C MET A 44 -1.54 7.90 17.55
N LYS A 45 -0.75 8.95 17.76
CA LYS A 45 -1.23 10.31 18.04
C LYS A 45 -1.85 10.98 16.82
N SER A 46 -1.23 10.84 15.65
CA SER A 46 -1.58 11.61 14.44
C SER A 46 -2.59 10.91 13.53
N HIS A 47 -2.71 9.59 13.63
CA HIS A 47 -3.54 8.80 12.72
C HIS A 47 -4.58 7.94 13.45
N VAL A 48 -4.18 7.16 14.45
CA VAL A 48 -5.08 6.23 15.14
C VAL A 48 -6.08 6.99 16.01
N GLU A 49 -5.61 7.85 16.90
CA GLU A 49 -6.49 8.61 17.80
C GLU A 49 -7.52 9.49 17.06
N PRO A 50 -7.13 10.25 16.02
CA PRO A 50 -8.11 10.95 15.18
C PRO A 50 -9.09 10.01 14.48
N THR A 51 -8.65 8.84 14.00
CA THR A 51 -9.56 7.87 13.37
C THR A 51 -10.59 7.35 14.37
N ILE A 52 -10.18 7.03 15.60
CA ILE A 52 -11.11 6.61 16.67
C ILE A 52 -12.09 7.73 17.00
N ARG A 53 -11.62 8.98 17.08
CA ARG A 53 -12.47 10.16 17.34
C ARG A 53 -13.49 10.39 16.24
N ASP A 54 -13.07 10.29 14.99
CA ASP A 54 -13.85 10.77 13.83
C ASP A 54 -14.76 9.68 13.24
N VAL A 55 -14.54 8.40 13.58
CA VAL A 55 -15.39 7.28 13.17
C VAL A 55 -16.35 6.92 14.31
N PRO A 56 -17.67 7.22 14.22
CA PRO A 56 -18.60 7.06 15.32
C PRO A 56 -18.65 5.64 15.91
N ALA A 57 -18.63 4.61 15.06
CA ALA A 57 -18.65 3.21 15.49
C ALA A 57 -17.40 2.84 16.33
N LEU A 58 -16.22 3.37 15.98
CA LEU A 58 -15.01 3.16 16.78
C LEU A 58 -15.04 3.96 18.08
N LEU A 59 -15.55 5.19 18.04
CA LEU A 59 -15.65 6.03 19.24
C LEU A 59 -16.56 5.39 20.29
N GLU A 60 -17.69 4.81 19.87
CA GLU A 60 -18.60 4.07 20.74
C GLU A 60 -17.90 2.87 21.42
N LEU A 61 -17.00 2.20 20.70
CA LEU A 61 -16.19 1.11 21.22
C LEU A 61 -15.02 1.57 22.11
N ALA A 62 -14.75 2.88 22.19
CA ALA A 62 -13.64 3.47 22.94
C ALA A 62 -14.14 4.34 24.11
N PRO A 63 -14.77 3.75 25.15
CA PRO A 63 -15.33 4.52 26.27
C PRO A 63 -14.26 5.29 27.06
N TRP A 64 -12.99 4.95 26.88
CA TRP A 64 -11.83 5.60 27.48
C TRP A 64 -11.33 6.83 26.71
N PHE A 65 -11.91 7.16 25.56
CA PHE A 65 -11.45 8.28 24.75
C PHE A 65 -11.49 9.60 25.55
N GLY A 66 -10.42 10.40 25.45
CA GLY A 66 -10.29 11.66 26.18
C GLY A 66 -9.95 11.54 27.67
N ARG A 67 -9.74 10.34 28.22
CA ARG A 67 -9.35 10.13 29.63
C ARG A 67 -8.19 9.15 29.79
N LYS A 68 -7.44 9.32 30.88
CA LYS A 68 -6.39 8.36 31.28
C LYS A 68 -7.07 7.05 31.69
N HIS A 69 -6.68 5.94 31.04
CA HIS A 69 -7.27 4.63 31.29
C HIS A 69 -6.26 3.53 30.97
N ARG A 70 -6.32 2.37 31.65
CA ARG A 70 -5.39 1.26 31.40
C ARG A 70 -5.51 0.67 29.99
N ASP A 71 -6.69 0.77 29.40
CA ASP A 71 -7.01 0.30 28.05
C ASP A 71 -6.71 1.36 26.97
N ASN A 72 -6.17 2.52 27.37
CA ASN A 72 -5.77 3.61 26.49
C ASN A 72 -4.32 4.02 26.78
N THR A 73 -3.37 3.40 26.10
CA THR A 73 -1.95 3.75 26.19
C THR A 73 -1.42 4.22 24.84
N LEU A 74 -0.16 4.68 24.80
CA LEU A 74 0.48 5.07 23.53
C LEU A 74 0.72 3.88 22.60
N THR A 75 0.78 2.66 23.12
CA THR A 75 1.10 1.45 22.34
C THR A 75 -0.08 0.50 22.19
N LEU A 76 -1.17 0.69 22.94
CA LEU A 76 -2.35 -0.16 22.95
C LEU A 76 -3.64 0.65 23.10
N LYS A 77 -4.58 0.42 22.19
CA LYS A 77 -5.99 0.77 22.36
C LYS A 77 -6.79 -0.52 22.53
N ARG A 78 -7.41 -0.72 23.69
CA ARG A 78 -8.29 -1.88 23.95
C ARG A 78 -9.74 -1.44 24.03
N PHE A 79 -10.54 -1.92 23.11
CA PHE A 79 -11.93 -1.52 22.93
C PHE A 79 -12.86 -2.24 23.91
N SER A 80 -14.09 -1.73 24.07
CA SER A 80 -15.11 -2.28 24.97
C SER A 80 -15.48 -3.74 24.65
N SER A 81 -15.29 -4.17 23.39
CA SER A 81 -15.40 -5.56 22.94
C SER A 81 -14.30 -6.50 23.47
N GLY A 82 -13.26 -5.96 24.11
CA GLY A 82 -12.07 -6.70 24.54
C GLY A 82 -10.96 -6.79 23.49
N VAL A 83 -11.24 -6.38 22.25
CA VAL A 83 -10.27 -6.33 21.15
C VAL A 83 -9.15 -5.34 21.47
N GLY A 84 -7.91 -5.77 21.28
CA GLY A 84 -6.72 -4.94 21.35
C GLY A 84 -6.17 -4.58 19.97
N PHE A 85 -5.86 -3.30 19.79
CA PHE A 85 -5.05 -2.78 18.70
C PHE A 85 -3.72 -2.27 19.27
N TRP A 86 -2.63 -2.94 18.92
CA TRP A 86 -1.28 -2.55 19.29
C TRP A 86 -0.58 -1.82 18.15
N CYS A 87 0.20 -0.79 18.47
CA CYS A 87 1.09 -0.11 17.53
C CYS A 87 2.48 -0.01 18.14
N LEU A 88 3.47 -0.67 17.55
CA LEU A 88 4.83 -0.81 18.09
C LEU A 88 5.91 -0.48 17.04
N GLY A 89 7.11 -0.15 17.51
CA GLY A 89 8.27 0.04 16.64
C GLY A 89 8.89 -1.28 16.18
N GLY A 90 9.38 -1.30 14.95
CA GLY A 90 9.96 -2.46 14.30
C GLY A 90 11.46 -2.67 14.55
N ALA A 91 12.14 -1.68 15.13
CA ALA A 91 13.59 -1.71 15.37
C ALA A 91 14.01 -2.54 16.60
N ALA A 92 13.12 -2.76 17.57
CA ALA A 92 13.44 -3.44 18.83
C ALA A 92 12.85 -4.85 18.86
N ALA A 93 13.68 -5.88 19.07
CA ALA A 93 13.26 -7.28 19.04
C ALA A 93 12.23 -7.63 20.12
N LYS A 94 12.29 -6.95 21.28
CA LYS A 94 11.31 -7.10 22.37
C LYS A 94 9.87 -6.86 21.89
N ASN A 95 9.65 -6.00 20.90
CA ASN A 95 8.31 -5.66 20.39
C ASN A 95 7.67 -6.79 19.58
N TYR A 96 8.45 -7.79 19.16
CA TYR A 96 7.98 -8.95 18.40
C TYR A 96 7.63 -10.16 19.29
N ARG A 97 7.58 -9.99 20.61
CA ARG A 97 7.35 -11.07 21.58
C ARG A 97 5.99 -10.98 22.26
N GLU A 98 5.54 -12.08 22.86
CA GLU A 98 4.43 -12.14 23.83
C GLU A 98 3.02 -11.74 23.33
N LYS A 99 2.85 -11.35 22.06
CA LYS A 99 1.54 -11.05 21.48
C LYS A 99 1.00 -12.25 20.70
N SER A 100 -0.27 -12.58 20.94
CA SER A 100 -1.06 -13.51 20.14
C SER A 100 -2.18 -12.70 19.52
N VAL A 101 -2.14 -12.55 18.20
CA VAL A 101 -3.05 -11.69 17.44
C VAL A 101 -3.56 -12.43 16.21
N ASP A 102 -4.61 -11.91 15.57
CA ASP A 102 -5.15 -12.48 14.34
C ASP A 102 -4.61 -11.74 13.09
N VAL A 103 -4.16 -10.50 13.28
CA VAL A 103 -3.70 -9.62 12.21
C VAL A 103 -2.36 -9.00 12.60
N VAL A 104 -1.39 -9.04 11.68
CA VAL A 104 -0.18 -8.20 11.74
C VAL A 104 -0.14 -7.28 10.53
N CYS A 105 0.17 -6.01 10.78
CA CYS A 105 0.30 -4.97 9.79
C CYS A 105 1.70 -4.35 9.84
N TYR A 106 2.26 -4.06 8.68
CA TYR A 106 3.54 -3.37 8.52
C TYR A 106 3.32 -2.18 7.61
N ASP A 107 3.54 -0.98 8.14
CA ASP A 107 3.47 0.27 7.39
C ASP A 107 4.88 0.85 7.22
N GLU A 108 5.13 1.45 6.07
CA GLU A 108 6.46 1.91 5.65
C GLU A 108 7.56 0.82 5.76
N LEU A 109 7.21 -0.41 5.37
CA LEU A 109 8.08 -1.60 5.47
C LEU A 109 9.48 -1.41 4.84
N SER A 110 9.62 -0.61 3.78
CA SER A 110 10.92 -0.31 3.17
C SER A 110 11.89 0.44 4.09
N SER A 111 11.41 0.96 5.21
CA SER A 111 12.22 1.65 6.22
C SER A 111 12.60 0.75 7.40
N PHE A 112 12.24 -0.53 7.36
CA PHE A 112 12.63 -1.49 8.39
C PHE A 112 14.02 -2.03 8.11
N GLU A 113 14.76 -2.27 9.17
CA GLU A 113 16.00 -3.03 9.10
C GLU A 113 15.73 -4.49 8.67
N PRO A 114 16.59 -5.09 7.83
CA PRO A 114 16.42 -6.46 7.38
C PRO A 114 16.59 -7.50 8.50
N ASP A 115 17.28 -7.12 9.58
CA ASP A 115 17.59 -7.95 10.73
C ASP A 115 17.37 -7.16 12.03
N VAL A 116 16.38 -7.55 12.82
CA VAL A 116 15.99 -6.88 14.06
C VAL A 116 16.86 -7.37 15.19
N GLU A 117 17.81 -6.54 15.63
CA GLU A 117 18.73 -6.83 16.75
C GLU A 117 19.41 -8.22 16.67
N LYS A 118 19.69 -8.72 15.46
CA LYS A 118 20.27 -10.05 15.19
C LYS A 118 19.34 -11.24 15.48
N GLU A 119 18.05 -11.00 15.63
CA GLU A 119 17.03 -12.05 15.83
C GLU A 119 16.35 -12.47 14.51
N GLY A 120 16.61 -11.75 13.41
CA GLY A 120 16.13 -12.08 12.08
C GLY A 120 15.13 -11.08 11.50
N SER A 121 14.45 -11.53 10.45
CA SER A 121 13.61 -10.65 9.62
C SER A 121 12.36 -10.15 10.34
N PRO A 122 12.03 -8.84 10.25
CA PRO A 122 10.88 -8.26 10.94
C PRO A 122 9.55 -8.89 10.51
N THR A 123 9.40 -9.24 9.23
CA THR A 123 8.18 -9.87 8.72
C THR A 123 8.02 -11.29 9.24
N LEU A 124 9.11 -12.06 9.35
CA LEU A 124 9.06 -13.40 9.92
C LEU A 124 8.78 -13.38 11.43
N LEU A 125 9.45 -12.48 12.16
CA LEU A 125 9.27 -12.34 13.62
C LEU A 125 7.84 -11.89 13.97
N GLY A 126 7.28 -10.93 13.22
CA GLY A 126 5.92 -10.46 13.48
C GLY A 126 4.86 -11.42 12.96
N ASP A 127 5.03 -12.08 11.81
CA ASP A 127 4.09 -13.12 11.34
C ASP A 127 4.05 -14.34 12.27
N LYS A 128 5.09 -14.58 13.10
CA LYS A 128 5.00 -15.56 14.19
C LYS A 128 3.94 -15.22 15.24
N ARG A 129 3.46 -13.98 15.32
CA ARG A 129 2.43 -13.55 16.29
C ARG A 129 1.01 -13.96 15.89
N ILE A 130 0.81 -14.30 14.61
CA ILE A 130 -0.46 -14.83 14.07
C ILE A 130 -0.47 -16.35 13.96
N GLU A 131 0.60 -17.02 14.40
CA GLU A 131 0.65 -18.48 14.50
C GLU A 131 -0.37 -18.96 15.54
N GLY A 132 -1.24 -19.91 15.14
CA GLY A 132 -2.35 -20.40 15.96
C GLY A 132 -3.66 -19.61 15.83
N SER A 133 -3.68 -18.46 15.12
CA SER A 133 -4.93 -17.82 14.74
C SER A 133 -5.71 -18.70 13.76
N VAL A 134 -7.04 -18.74 13.90
CA VAL A 134 -7.94 -19.44 12.96
C VAL A 134 -7.99 -18.72 11.61
N TRP A 135 -7.81 -17.39 11.61
CA TRP A 135 -7.93 -16.56 10.41
C TRP A 135 -6.77 -15.55 10.29
N PRO A 136 -5.52 -16.04 10.19
CA PRO A 136 -4.34 -15.19 10.22
C PRO A 136 -4.30 -14.24 9.02
N LYS A 137 -3.95 -12.98 9.26
CA LYS A 137 -3.76 -11.99 8.20
C LYS A 137 -2.45 -11.22 8.41
N SER A 138 -1.62 -11.20 7.38
CA SER A 138 -0.43 -10.32 7.31
C SER A 138 -0.64 -9.30 6.19
N ILE A 139 -0.54 -8.01 6.52
CA ILE A 139 -0.69 -6.88 5.60
C ILE A 139 0.60 -6.07 5.64
N ARG A 140 1.20 -5.83 4.48
CA ARG A 140 2.49 -5.15 4.34
C ARG A 140 2.32 -4.07 3.30
N GLY A 141 2.76 -2.85 3.58
CA GLY A 141 2.73 -1.79 2.58
C GLY A 141 3.82 -0.76 2.78
N SER A 142 4.33 -0.22 1.67
CA SER A 142 5.37 0.80 1.72
C SER A 142 5.52 1.49 0.37
N THR A 143 6.07 2.70 0.44
CA THR A 143 6.79 3.27 -0.70
C THR A 143 8.09 2.50 -0.89
N PRO A 144 8.43 1.99 -2.09
CA PRO A 144 9.68 1.28 -2.31
C PRO A 144 10.91 2.21 -2.23
N LYS A 145 12.09 1.61 -2.10
CA LYS A 145 13.39 2.31 -2.03
C LYS A 145 14.38 1.70 -3.03
N ILE A 146 15.55 1.27 -2.57
CA ILE A 146 16.62 0.72 -3.41
C ILE A 146 16.34 -0.74 -3.75
N LYS A 147 16.45 -1.07 -5.03
CA LYS A 147 16.29 -2.43 -5.54
C LYS A 147 17.26 -3.40 -4.84
N GLY A 148 16.79 -4.60 -4.51
CA GLY A 148 17.59 -5.67 -3.91
C GLY A 148 17.80 -5.55 -2.40
N SER A 149 17.64 -4.36 -1.81
CA SER A 149 17.68 -4.15 -0.34
C SER A 149 16.32 -3.78 0.25
N CYS A 150 15.33 -3.48 -0.59
CA CYS A 150 14.02 -3.01 -0.18
C CYS A 150 13.14 -4.14 0.38
N GLN A 151 12.71 -4.02 1.64
CA GLN A 151 11.91 -5.05 2.31
C GLN A 151 10.52 -5.27 1.68
N ILE A 152 9.84 -4.21 1.20
CA ILE A 152 8.53 -4.39 0.52
C ILE A 152 8.70 -5.08 -0.83
N GLU A 153 9.80 -4.80 -1.54
CA GLU A 153 10.14 -5.49 -2.80
C GLU A 153 10.39 -6.97 -2.54
N LYS A 154 11.19 -7.31 -1.52
CA LYS A 154 11.42 -8.70 -1.13
C LYS A 154 10.09 -9.40 -0.82
N ALA A 155 9.25 -8.81 0.03
CA ALA A 155 7.94 -9.35 0.37
C ALA A 155 7.02 -9.52 -0.86
N ALA A 156 7.11 -8.59 -1.81
CA ALA A 156 6.36 -8.65 -3.05
C ALA A 156 6.79 -9.81 -3.95
N ASN A 157 8.11 -10.01 -4.10
CA ASN A 157 8.71 -11.07 -4.92
C ASN A 157 8.52 -12.48 -4.32
N GLU A 158 8.27 -12.58 -3.02
CA GLU A 158 7.87 -13.84 -2.37
C GLU A 158 6.44 -14.28 -2.75
N SER A 159 5.62 -13.39 -3.31
CA SER A 159 4.30 -13.74 -3.85
C SER A 159 4.40 -14.12 -5.32
N ALA A 160 3.73 -15.22 -5.71
CA ALA A 160 3.56 -15.60 -7.11
C ALA A 160 2.59 -14.67 -7.89
N HIS A 161 1.89 -13.77 -7.19
CA HIS A 161 0.81 -12.97 -7.76
C HIS A 161 1.09 -11.48 -7.64
N PHE A 162 1.69 -10.90 -8.68
CA PHE A 162 1.93 -9.46 -8.78
C PHE A 162 0.83 -8.79 -9.60
N MET A 163 -0.06 -8.06 -8.93
CA MET A 163 -1.25 -7.45 -9.51
C MET A 163 -0.98 -5.99 -9.90
N ARG A 164 -1.30 -5.65 -11.15
CA ARG A 164 -1.44 -4.26 -11.61
C ARG A 164 -2.90 -3.93 -11.81
N PHE A 165 -3.27 -2.67 -11.63
CA PHE A 165 -4.62 -2.21 -11.89
C PHE A 165 -4.77 -1.84 -13.36
N TYR A 166 -5.55 -2.61 -14.11
CA TYR A 166 -5.85 -2.37 -15.51
C TYR A 166 -7.15 -1.57 -15.62
N VAL A 167 -7.19 -0.62 -16.53
CA VAL A 167 -8.35 0.21 -16.86
C VAL A 167 -8.60 0.14 -18.37
N PRO A 168 -9.88 0.10 -18.81
CA PRO A 168 -10.18 0.12 -20.24
C PRO A 168 -9.87 1.51 -20.82
N CYS A 169 -9.31 1.54 -22.02
CA CYS A 169 -9.20 2.77 -22.80
C CYS A 169 -10.61 3.31 -23.12
N PRO A 170 -10.92 4.59 -22.84
CA PRO A 170 -12.25 5.16 -23.11
C PRO A 170 -12.59 5.23 -24.61
N HIS A 171 -11.59 5.10 -25.50
CA HIS A 171 -11.79 5.20 -26.96
C HIS A 171 -11.81 3.84 -27.67
N CYS A 172 -11.00 2.87 -27.23
CA CYS A 172 -10.91 1.56 -27.90
C CYS A 172 -11.35 0.38 -27.04
N GLY A 173 -11.62 0.58 -25.75
CA GLY A 173 -12.08 -0.47 -24.83
C GLY A 173 -11.00 -1.45 -24.35
N GLU A 174 -9.85 -1.51 -25.02
CA GLU A 174 -8.74 -2.39 -24.62
C GLU A 174 -8.18 -1.99 -23.25
N GLU A 175 -7.96 -3.00 -22.41
CA GLU A 175 -7.48 -2.82 -21.03
C GLU A 175 -5.96 -2.68 -20.98
N GLN A 176 -5.47 -1.74 -20.16
CA GLN A 176 -4.05 -1.55 -19.90
C GLN A 176 -3.85 -1.01 -18.48
N TYR A 177 -2.67 -1.21 -17.91
CA TYR A 177 -2.27 -0.44 -16.74
C TYR A 177 -1.45 0.77 -17.19
N LEU A 178 -1.68 1.91 -16.53
CA LEU A 178 -0.99 3.16 -16.79
C LEU A 178 0.51 3.02 -16.50
N LYS A 179 1.33 3.42 -17.46
CA LYS A 179 2.79 3.53 -17.37
C LYS A 179 3.20 5.00 -17.51
N PHE A 180 4.31 5.38 -16.90
CA PHE A 180 4.80 6.76 -17.02
C PHE A 180 5.13 7.12 -18.47
N GLY A 181 5.86 6.26 -19.19
CA GLY A 181 6.23 6.50 -20.58
C GLY A 181 7.32 7.57 -20.71
N ASP A 182 8.56 7.15 -20.87
CA ASP A 182 9.67 8.05 -21.19
C ASP A 182 9.67 8.46 -22.68
N ASP A 183 10.63 9.29 -23.10
CA ASP A 183 10.77 9.74 -24.50
C ASP A 183 10.92 8.58 -25.50
N ALA A 184 11.40 7.42 -25.06
CA ALA A 184 11.58 6.24 -25.90
C ALA A 184 10.31 5.37 -26.01
N SER A 185 9.42 5.44 -25.02
CA SER A 185 8.20 4.64 -24.96
C SER A 185 7.14 5.15 -25.96
N PRO A 186 6.56 4.33 -26.84
CA PRO A 186 5.53 4.77 -27.79
C PRO A 186 4.15 5.01 -27.16
N PHE A 187 4.00 4.78 -25.85
CA PHE A 187 2.77 4.91 -25.07
C PHE A 187 3.09 5.49 -23.67
N GLY A 188 2.06 5.68 -22.84
CA GLY A 188 2.20 6.27 -21.50
C GLY A 188 1.88 7.77 -21.49
N LEU A 189 2.32 8.50 -20.47
CA LEU A 189 2.17 9.97 -20.44
C LEU A 189 3.03 10.62 -21.52
N LYS A 190 2.44 11.55 -22.26
CA LYS A 190 3.08 12.32 -23.34
C LYS A 190 2.69 13.77 -23.21
N TRP A 191 3.62 14.66 -23.53
CA TRP A 191 3.43 16.11 -23.50
C TRP A 191 4.32 16.78 -24.53
N GLU A 192 3.94 17.96 -24.99
CA GLU A 192 4.78 18.80 -25.82
C GLU A 192 5.98 19.33 -25.03
N LYS A 193 7.14 19.42 -25.69
CA LYS A 193 8.37 19.93 -25.08
C LYS A 193 8.14 21.32 -24.47
N ASN A 194 8.56 21.47 -23.20
CA ASN A 194 8.39 22.69 -22.40
C ASN A 194 6.94 23.11 -22.10
N LYS A 195 5.95 22.23 -22.28
CA LYS A 195 4.53 22.49 -21.99
C LYS A 195 3.89 21.36 -21.18
N PRO A 196 4.21 21.20 -19.87
CA PRO A 196 3.65 20.13 -19.03
C PRO A 196 2.12 20.07 -19.01
N GLU A 197 1.46 21.22 -19.16
CA GLU A 197 0.01 21.36 -19.23
C GLU A 197 -0.64 20.66 -20.43
N SER A 198 0.15 20.33 -21.47
CA SER A 198 -0.31 19.59 -22.64
C SER A 198 -0.40 18.08 -22.42
N VAL A 199 -0.12 17.59 -21.20
CA VAL A 199 -0.04 16.16 -20.94
C VAL A 199 -1.33 15.42 -21.26
N PHE A 200 -1.16 14.27 -21.90
CA PHE A 200 -2.19 13.25 -22.12
C PHE A 200 -1.57 11.87 -21.93
N TYR A 201 -2.41 10.85 -21.84
CA TYR A 201 -1.98 9.45 -21.83
C TYR A 201 -2.21 8.84 -23.21
N LEU A 202 -1.19 8.21 -23.78
CA LEU A 202 -1.25 7.54 -25.07
C LEU A 202 -1.44 6.02 -24.87
N CYS A 203 -2.56 5.49 -25.35
CA CYS A 203 -2.94 4.08 -25.21
C CYS A 203 -1.95 3.13 -25.90
N GLU A 204 -1.54 2.06 -25.21
CA GLU A 204 -0.55 1.10 -25.72
C GLU A 204 -1.04 0.21 -26.88
N HIS A 205 -2.35 0.05 -27.03
CA HIS A 205 -2.95 -0.84 -28.03
C HIS A 205 -3.16 -0.16 -29.39
N HIS A 206 -3.74 1.05 -29.35
CA HIS A 206 -4.24 1.73 -30.55
C HIS A 206 -3.78 3.19 -30.66
N GLY A 207 -2.91 3.67 -29.75
CA GLY A 207 -2.42 5.05 -29.78
C GLY A 207 -3.51 6.10 -29.58
N CYS A 208 -4.62 5.75 -28.92
CA CYS A 208 -5.65 6.71 -28.55
C CYS A 208 -5.08 7.73 -27.56
N VAL A 209 -5.35 9.02 -27.80
CA VAL A 209 -5.06 10.11 -26.86
C VAL A 209 -6.16 10.14 -25.81
N ILE A 210 -5.79 9.97 -24.54
CA ILE A 210 -6.70 9.97 -23.39
C ILE A 210 -6.32 11.16 -22.51
N HIS A 211 -7.28 12.03 -22.21
CA HIS A 211 -7.10 13.07 -21.19
C HIS A 211 -7.47 12.54 -19.80
N GLN A 212 -6.89 13.13 -18.74
CA GLN A 212 -7.12 12.67 -17.37
C GLN A 212 -8.60 12.68 -16.98
N SER A 213 -9.38 13.65 -17.49
CA SER A 213 -10.82 13.74 -17.27
C SER A 213 -11.62 12.60 -17.90
N GLU A 214 -11.05 11.90 -18.88
CA GLU A 214 -11.67 10.76 -19.58
C GLU A 214 -11.30 9.42 -18.93
N LEU A 215 -10.36 9.41 -17.97
CA LEU A 215 -9.94 8.20 -17.29
C LEU A 215 -11.02 7.71 -16.31
N ASP A 216 -11.82 6.75 -16.76
CA ASP A 216 -12.77 6.02 -15.92
C ASP A 216 -12.13 4.77 -15.30
N GLN A 217 -12.02 4.77 -13.97
CA GLN A 217 -11.47 3.65 -13.20
C GLN A 217 -12.54 2.63 -12.75
N SER A 218 -13.84 2.95 -12.91
CA SER A 218 -14.94 2.14 -12.37
C SER A 218 -15.03 0.74 -12.98
N ASN A 219 -14.65 0.61 -14.25
CA ASN A 219 -14.57 -0.65 -14.97
C ASN A 219 -13.20 -1.33 -14.88
N GLY A 220 -12.28 -0.79 -14.09
CA GLY A 220 -10.96 -1.35 -13.90
C GLY A 220 -10.97 -2.69 -13.16
N ARG A 221 -9.88 -3.45 -13.33
CA ARG A 221 -9.65 -4.72 -12.63
C ARG A 221 -8.17 -4.94 -12.36
N TRP A 222 -7.88 -5.68 -11.30
CA TRP A 222 -6.53 -6.11 -10.99
C TRP A 222 -6.19 -7.36 -11.78
N ILE A 223 -5.11 -7.32 -12.56
CA ILE A 223 -4.61 -8.46 -13.34
C ILE A 223 -3.18 -8.78 -12.90
N CYS A 224 -2.92 -10.06 -12.66
CA CYS A 224 -1.63 -10.58 -12.29
C CYS A 224 -0.71 -10.65 -13.51
N GLU A 225 0.41 -9.94 -13.49
CA GLU A 225 1.38 -9.95 -14.61
C GLU A 225 2.01 -11.33 -14.82
N ASN A 226 2.23 -12.09 -13.75
CA ASN A 226 2.88 -13.41 -13.82
C ASN A 226 1.95 -14.55 -14.28
N THR A 227 0.64 -14.43 -14.04
CA THR A 227 -0.29 -15.59 -14.18
C THR A 227 -1.55 -15.30 -14.99
N GLY A 228 -1.86 -14.02 -15.25
CA GLY A 228 -3.13 -13.60 -15.85
C GLY A 228 -4.36 -13.76 -14.93
N MET A 229 -4.20 -14.26 -13.70
CA MET A 229 -5.26 -14.26 -12.68
C MET A 229 -5.75 -12.83 -12.44
N TRP A 230 -7.06 -12.65 -12.23
CA TRP A 230 -7.61 -11.32 -12.02
C TRP A 230 -8.70 -11.27 -10.94
N THR A 231 -8.94 -10.06 -10.43
CA THR A 231 -10.03 -9.74 -9.49
C THR A 231 -10.49 -8.30 -9.72
N ARG A 232 -11.77 -8.02 -9.47
CA ARG A 232 -12.30 -6.64 -9.49
C ARG A 232 -12.34 -5.99 -8.12
N ASP A 233 -12.62 -6.79 -7.09
CA ASP A 233 -12.97 -6.34 -5.75
C ASP A 233 -12.06 -6.89 -4.64
N GLY A 234 -11.16 -7.82 -4.98
CA GLY A 234 -10.34 -8.53 -4.01
C GLY A 234 -11.12 -9.55 -3.16
N LEU A 235 -12.38 -9.83 -3.52
CA LEU A 235 -13.25 -10.83 -2.89
C LEU A 235 -13.36 -12.07 -3.77
N MET A 236 -13.64 -11.89 -5.06
CA MET A 236 -13.70 -12.95 -6.06
C MET A 236 -12.44 -12.96 -6.92
N PHE A 237 -11.88 -14.14 -7.16
CA PHE A 237 -10.69 -14.32 -7.97
C PHE A 237 -11.00 -15.23 -9.15
N PHE A 238 -10.40 -14.91 -10.29
CA PHE A 238 -10.62 -15.63 -11.53
C PHE A 238 -9.29 -16.02 -12.17
N SER A 239 -9.26 -17.20 -12.79
CA SER A 239 -8.16 -17.63 -13.64
C SER A 239 -8.03 -16.72 -14.87
N ALA A 240 -6.91 -16.81 -15.59
CA ALA A 240 -6.74 -16.12 -16.88
C ALA A 240 -7.82 -16.50 -17.91
N ARG A 241 -8.47 -17.67 -17.76
CA ARG A 241 -9.55 -18.15 -18.63
C ARG A 241 -10.93 -17.67 -18.19
N GLY A 242 -11.05 -17.06 -17.01
CA GLY A 242 -12.32 -16.55 -16.47
C GLY A 242 -13.03 -17.50 -15.50
N ASP A 243 -12.44 -18.64 -15.15
CA ASP A 243 -13.01 -19.54 -14.14
C ASP A 243 -12.80 -18.98 -12.73
N GLU A 244 -13.82 -19.03 -11.87
CA GLU A 244 -13.66 -18.64 -10.46
C GLU A 244 -12.67 -19.60 -9.76
N ILE A 245 -11.74 -19.03 -9.00
CA ILE A 245 -10.73 -19.77 -8.26
C ILE A 245 -10.67 -19.30 -6.80
N PRO A 246 -10.17 -20.14 -5.87
CA PRO A 246 -9.98 -19.74 -4.49
C PRO A 246 -9.02 -18.53 -4.37
N PRO A 247 -9.21 -17.65 -3.37
CA PRO A 247 -8.29 -16.56 -3.10
C PRO A 247 -6.85 -17.08 -2.86
N PRO A 248 -5.82 -16.43 -3.44
CA PRO A 248 -4.44 -16.86 -3.26
C PRO A 248 -3.97 -16.65 -1.82
N ARG A 249 -3.08 -17.54 -1.36
CA ARG A 249 -2.47 -17.46 -0.01
C ARG A 249 -1.70 -16.15 0.21
N SER A 250 -1.01 -15.67 -0.82
CA SER A 250 -0.23 -14.43 -0.80
C SER A 250 -0.43 -13.69 -2.12
N ILE A 251 -0.60 -12.38 -2.05
CA ILE A 251 -0.86 -11.52 -3.20
C ILE A 251 -0.18 -10.17 -2.99
N THR A 252 0.37 -9.65 -4.07
CA THR A 252 1.04 -8.35 -4.14
C THR A 252 0.25 -7.44 -5.07
N PHE A 253 -0.01 -6.21 -4.64
CA PHE A 253 -0.59 -5.16 -5.47
C PHE A 253 0.43 -4.05 -5.69
N HIS A 254 0.43 -3.48 -6.88
CA HIS A 254 1.13 -2.23 -7.17
C HIS A 254 0.17 -1.16 -7.67
N ILE A 255 0.27 0.03 -7.07
CA ILE A 255 -0.45 1.21 -7.55
C ILE A 255 0.47 2.43 -7.49
N TRP A 256 0.36 3.30 -8.49
CA TRP A 256 1.16 4.51 -8.54
C TRP A 256 0.34 5.77 -8.73
N THR A 257 1.02 6.91 -8.65
CA THR A 257 0.42 8.23 -8.51
C THR A 257 -0.53 8.59 -9.66
N ALA A 258 -0.36 8.05 -10.87
CA ALA A 258 -1.22 8.36 -12.01
C ALA A 258 -2.70 7.96 -11.84
N TYR A 259 -3.00 7.02 -10.93
CA TYR A 259 -4.38 6.63 -10.59
C TYR A 259 -5.00 7.48 -9.48
N SER A 260 -4.19 8.25 -8.76
CA SER A 260 -4.62 8.96 -7.57
C SER A 260 -5.48 10.18 -7.93
N PRO A 261 -6.66 10.37 -7.31
CA PRO A 261 -7.44 11.59 -7.47
C PRO A 261 -6.83 12.79 -6.73
N PHE A 262 -5.77 12.58 -5.94
CA PHE A 262 -5.14 13.64 -5.13
C PHE A 262 -4.07 14.43 -5.89
N THR A 263 -3.79 14.08 -7.15
CA THR A 263 -2.85 14.82 -7.99
C THR A 263 -3.30 14.81 -9.45
N THR A 264 -2.67 15.65 -10.27
CA THR A 264 -2.91 15.70 -11.72
C THR A 264 -1.75 15.10 -12.49
N TRP A 265 -2.03 14.62 -13.70
CA TRP A 265 -0.95 14.21 -14.62
C TRP A 265 -0.01 15.36 -14.95
N VAL A 266 -0.54 16.59 -14.99
CA VAL A 266 0.27 17.81 -15.17
C VAL A 266 1.30 17.94 -14.05
N GLN A 267 0.89 17.75 -12.79
CA GLN A 267 1.78 17.81 -11.65
C GLN A 267 2.84 16.71 -11.71
N ILE A 268 2.47 15.48 -12.10
CA ILE A 268 3.43 14.37 -12.29
C ILE A 268 4.52 14.76 -13.31
N VAL A 269 4.14 15.43 -14.41
CA VAL A 269 5.11 15.90 -15.41
C VAL A 269 6.01 17.00 -14.86
N TYR A 270 5.47 17.95 -14.07
CA TYR A 270 6.31 18.94 -13.37
C TYR A 270 7.31 18.26 -12.43
N ASP A 271 6.86 17.31 -11.62
CA ASP A 271 7.70 16.57 -10.68
C ASP A 271 8.82 15.81 -11.42
N TRP A 272 8.52 15.23 -12.58
CA TRP A 272 9.51 14.59 -13.45
C TRP A 272 10.56 15.58 -13.98
N LEU A 273 10.12 16.73 -14.51
CA LEU A 273 11.02 17.72 -15.06
C LEU A 273 11.91 18.37 -14.00
N ASP A 274 11.42 18.51 -12.77
CA ASP A 274 12.22 18.97 -11.64
C ASP A 274 13.17 17.88 -11.15
N ALA A 275 12.74 16.61 -11.14
CA ALA A 275 13.58 15.47 -10.81
C ALA A 275 14.79 15.34 -11.76
N LEU A 276 14.67 15.70 -13.04
CA LEU A 276 15.78 15.70 -14.01
C LEU A 276 16.87 16.74 -13.70
N LYS A 277 16.56 17.77 -12.89
CA LYS A 277 17.50 18.84 -12.54
C LYS A 277 18.30 18.52 -11.28
N ASP A 278 17.87 17.54 -10.48
CA ASP A 278 18.47 17.19 -9.20
C ASP A 278 19.23 15.85 -9.28
N PRO A 279 20.47 15.75 -8.75
CA PRO A 279 21.25 14.50 -8.77
C PRO A 279 20.55 13.28 -8.15
N ASN A 280 19.65 13.50 -7.17
CA ASN A 280 18.86 12.47 -6.50
C ASN A 280 17.37 12.51 -6.92
N GLY A 281 17.01 13.40 -7.85
CA GLY A 281 15.64 13.65 -8.24
C GLY A 281 15.00 12.44 -8.88
N LEU A 282 15.69 11.79 -9.82
CA LEU A 282 15.18 10.58 -10.49
C LEU A 282 14.89 9.44 -9.52
N LYS A 283 15.81 9.18 -8.58
CA LYS A 283 15.60 8.20 -7.50
C LYS A 283 14.34 8.53 -6.70
N THR A 284 14.18 9.80 -6.33
CA THR A 284 13.00 10.27 -5.59
C THR A 284 11.72 10.09 -6.41
N PHE A 285 11.73 10.44 -7.69
CA PHE A 285 10.57 10.30 -8.57
C PHE A 285 10.16 8.83 -8.75
N VAL A 286 11.11 7.96 -9.08
CA VAL A 286 10.85 6.53 -9.25
C VAL A 286 10.28 5.92 -7.97
N ASN A 287 10.89 6.18 -6.82
CA ASN A 287 10.43 5.61 -5.55
C ASN A 287 9.08 6.17 -5.11
N THR A 288 8.91 7.49 -5.13
CA THR A 288 7.75 8.15 -4.49
C THR A 288 6.59 8.42 -5.43
N THR A 289 6.84 8.60 -6.74
CA THR A 289 5.81 8.90 -7.74
C THR A 289 5.43 7.67 -8.54
N LEU A 290 6.39 6.89 -9.03
CA LEU A 290 6.10 5.63 -9.73
C LEU A 290 5.81 4.49 -8.75
N GLY A 291 6.25 4.61 -7.50
CA GLY A 291 6.10 3.53 -6.53
C GLY A 291 6.90 2.30 -6.98
N GLU A 292 8.08 2.51 -7.54
CA GLU A 292 8.97 1.45 -8.04
C GLU A 292 10.33 1.51 -7.35
N THR A 293 11.04 0.39 -7.28
CA THR A 293 12.39 0.36 -6.71
C THR A 293 13.39 1.05 -7.64
N TRP A 294 14.35 1.77 -7.06
CA TRP A 294 15.42 2.41 -7.81
C TRP A 294 16.60 1.47 -7.99
N GLU A 295 17.09 1.35 -9.22
CA GLU A 295 18.34 0.65 -9.54
C GLU A 295 19.50 1.64 -9.45
N GLU A 296 20.48 1.33 -8.59
CA GLU A 296 21.73 2.09 -8.56
C GLU A 296 22.57 1.69 -9.79
N ALA A 297 23.16 2.70 -10.45
CA ALA A 297 23.95 2.55 -11.67
C ALA A 297 25.30 1.89 -11.42
#